data_AF-A0A8B9UIZ2-F1
#
_entry.id   AF-A0A8B9UIZ2-F1
#
_cell.length_a   1.000
_cell.length_b   1.000
_cell.length_c   1.000
_cell.angle_alpha   90.00
_cell.angle_beta   90.00
_cell.angle_gamma   90.00
#
_symmetry.space_group_name_H-M   'P 1'
#
loop_
_entity.id
_entity.type
_entity.pdbx_description
1 polymer ?
#
loop_
_entity_poly.entity_id
_entity_poly.type
_entity_poly.pdbx_seq_one_letter_code
_entity_poly.pdbx_strand_id
1 'polypeptide(L)'
;FFVNLVPLNLRARLSVPTHKGKEIWGKAIELAKEFELGKACSGLSSAPDGLATSVPAVKVTLDPDTAHPLLVVSQDNSSVRRESERQQVPDTPERFDTSFCVLGHNDCREGRHCWLVEVEGKRLKDSWWAVGVTRASVERKGKINMSPREGIWAVEYYNDHLKSLTSPPTPLSLSPIPTRIWVCLDCTQGQVSFINADNGVEIFTFTAVSFNGESIRPWFLLWTRGIQLCLRDSTPKTLSPALLPGKASCSRPSPHTPCPAEPSPSS
;
A
#
# COMPACT_ATOMS: atom_id res chain seq x y z
N PHE A 1 9.17 12.57 -51.10
CA PHE A 1 7.98 11.76 -50.83
C PHE A 1 7.43 12.15 -49.46
N PHE A 2 6.22 12.73 -49.44
CA PHE A 2 5.23 12.92 -48.37
C PHE A 2 5.73 13.00 -46.89
N VAL A 3 5.81 14.18 -46.24
CA VAL A 3 4.76 15.12 -45.73
C VAL A 3 4.17 14.70 -44.36
N ASN A 4 4.60 15.46 -43.34
CA ASN A 4 3.89 16.06 -42.18
C ASN A 4 2.73 15.32 -41.48
N LEU A 5 2.78 15.29 -40.14
CA LEU A 5 1.91 16.14 -39.28
C LEU A 5 2.29 16.03 -37.79
N VAL A 6 2.95 17.10 -37.31
CA VAL A 6 2.96 17.53 -35.90
C VAL A 6 1.90 18.62 -35.75
N PRO A 7 1.10 18.64 -34.68
CA PRO A 7 0.43 19.86 -34.26
C PRO A 7 1.26 20.58 -33.20
N LEU A 8 1.65 21.83 -33.51
CA LEU A 8 2.17 22.81 -32.56
C LEU A 8 1.01 23.66 -32.00
N ASN A 9 1.19 24.04 -30.73
CA ASN A 9 0.70 25.25 -30.03
C ASN A 9 -0.74 25.29 -29.50
N LEU A 10 -0.83 25.42 -28.17
CA LEU A 10 -1.26 26.71 -27.62
C LEU A 10 -0.47 27.08 -26.34
N ARG A 11 0.28 28.17 -26.47
CA ARG A 11 0.88 28.95 -25.38
C ARG A 11 -0.22 29.44 -24.42
N ALA A 12 -0.02 29.25 -23.12
CA ALA A 12 -0.53 30.15 -22.10
C ALA A 12 0.62 30.60 -21.19
N ARG A 13 0.74 31.93 -21.12
CA ARG A 13 1.80 32.78 -20.58
C ARG A 13 2.33 32.38 -19.19
N LEU A 14 3.64 32.15 -19.11
CA LEU A 14 4.43 32.28 -17.88
C LEU A 14 4.68 33.76 -17.60
N SER A 15 4.22 34.25 -16.45
CA SER A 15 4.73 35.50 -15.88
C SER A 15 6.08 35.24 -15.21
N VAL A 16 7.00 36.17 -15.44
CA VAL A 16 8.39 36.19 -14.97
C VAL A 16 8.45 36.12 -13.43
N PRO A 17 9.27 35.22 -12.82
CA PRO A 17 9.49 35.22 -11.38
C PRO A 17 10.38 36.40 -10.97
N THR A 18 9.96 37.12 -9.93
CA THR A 18 10.70 38.25 -9.34
C THR A 18 11.96 37.80 -8.59
N HIS A 19 12.90 38.73 -8.42
CA HIS A 19 14.24 38.54 -7.85
C HIS A 19 14.27 37.95 -6.41
N LYS A 20 13.11 37.80 -5.74
CA LYS A 20 12.95 37.16 -4.42
C LYS A 20 12.84 35.63 -4.45
N GLY A 21 12.69 34.99 -5.62
CA GLY A 21 12.60 33.53 -5.75
C GLY A 21 13.94 32.78 -5.70
N LYS A 22 15.08 33.49 -5.80
CA LYS A 22 16.43 32.88 -5.78
C LYS A 22 17.07 32.83 -4.39
N GLU A 23 16.65 33.66 -3.44
CA GLU A 23 17.16 33.62 -2.05
C GLU A 23 16.55 32.48 -1.21
N ILE A 24 15.35 32.03 -1.56
CA ILE A 24 14.62 31.00 -0.78
C ILE A 24 15.11 29.59 -1.12
N TRP A 25 15.59 29.38 -2.35
CA TRP A 25 16.25 28.14 -2.77
C TRP A 25 17.69 28.00 -2.23
N GLY A 26 18.38 29.12 -1.98
CA GLY A 26 19.73 29.12 -1.39
C GLY A 26 19.74 28.70 0.09
N LYS A 27 18.77 29.19 0.89
CA LYS A 27 18.65 28.85 2.32
C LYS A 27 18.22 27.40 2.58
N ALA A 28 17.47 26.79 1.67
CA ALA A 28 17.08 25.38 1.78
C ALA A 28 18.27 24.41 1.57
N ILE A 29 19.29 24.82 0.81
CA ILE A 29 20.50 24.02 0.57
C ILE A 29 21.52 24.15 1.73
N GLU A 30 21.48 25.26 2.47
CA GLU A 30 22.32 25.49 3.65
C GLU A 30 21.79 24.75 4.89
N LEU A 31 20.46 24.68 5.07
CA LEU A 31 19.80 23.87 6.12
C LEU A 31 19.94 22.36 5.90
N ALA A 32 20.16 21.92 4.66
CA ALA A 32 20.44 20.51 4.34
C ALA A 32 21.91 20.12 4.61
N LYS A 33 22.82 21.07 4.84
CA LYS A 33 24.23 20.82 5.14
C LYS A 33 24.52 20.73 6.64
N GLU A 34 23.62 21.21 7.50
CA GLU A 34 23.78 21.13 8.96
C GLU A 34 23.28 19.81 9.59
N PHE A 35 22.65 18.92 8.81
CA PHE A 35 22.22 17.61 9.30
C PHE A 35 23.30 16.50 9.17
N GLU A 36 24.47 16.81 8.59
CA GLU A 36 25.53 15.83 8.27
C GLU A 36 26.82 15.97 9.08
N LEU A 37 26.74 16.45 10.33
CA LEU A 37 27.90 16.45 11.23
C LEU A 37 27.52 15.95 12.64
N GLY A 38 27.74 14.66 12.88
CA GLY A 38 28.09 14.17 14.22
C GLY A 38 27.49 12.84 14.66
N LYS A 39 28.12 11.72 14.29
CA LYS A 39 28.78 10.82 15.25
C LYS A 39 29.48 9.65 14.55
N ALA A 40 30.80 9.61 14.70
CA ALA A 40 31.61 8.43 14.48
C ALA A 40 31.40 7.44 15.64
N CYS A 41 31.11 6.18 15.33
CA CYS A 41 31.44 5.02 16.16
C CYS A 41 32.21 4.03 15.28
N SER A 42 33.51 3.90 15.58
CA SER A 42 34.38 2.88 15.03
C SER A 42 34.12 1.54 15.71
N GLY A 43 33.74 0.53 14.91
CA GLY A 43 33.66 -0.86 15.33
C GLY A 43 33.33 -1.75 14.13
N LEU A 44 34.37 -2.24 13.45
CA LEU A 44 34.24 -3.34 12.49
C LEU A 44 33.80 -4.60 13.24
N SER A 45 32.77 -5.30 12.77
CA SER A 45 32.85 -6.74 12.46
C SER A 45 31.49 -7.29 12.02
N SER A 46 31.49 -7.96 10.87
CA SER A 46 30.54 -8.98 10.39
C SER A 46 29.03 -8.67 10.41
N ALA A 47 28.47 -8.47 9.23
CA ALA A 47 27.04 -8.61 8.98
C ALA A 47 26.55 -10.01 9.38
N PRO A 48 25.38 -10.14 10.04
CA PRO A 48 24.59 -11.34 9.96
C PRO A 48 23.60 -11.23 8.80
N ASP A 49 23.43 -12.37 8.15
CA ASP A 49 22.60 -12.63 6.99
C ASP A 49 21.13 -12.19 7.13
N GLY A 50 20.51 -12.04 5.95
CA GLY A 50 19.17 -11.52 5.75
C GLY A 50 18.12 -12.10 6.68
N LEU A 51 17.49 -11.22 7.44
CA LEU A 51 16.23 -11.50 8.10
C LEU A 51 15.11 -10.92 7.24
N ALA A 52 14.53 -11.77 6.38
CA ALA A 52 13.15 -11.58 5.98
C ALA A 52 12.32 -11.78 7.25
N THR A 53 12.09 -10.70 8.00
CA THR A 53 11.21 -10.72 9.17
C THR A 53 9.82 -11.10 8.67
N SER A 54 9.43 -12.36 8.86
CA SER A 54 8.09 -12.82 8.55
C SER A 54 7.12 -12.03 9.43
N VAL A 55 6.48 -11.01 8.86
CA VAL A 55 5.33 -10.38 9.51
C VAL A 55 4.28 -11.48 9.62
N PRO A 56 3.84 -11.86 10.84
CA PRO A 56 2.81 -12.88 10.98
C PRO A 56 1.56 -12.38 10.25
N ALA A 57 1.15 -13.12 9.21
CA ALA A 57 -0.10 -12.84 8.52
C ALA A 57 -1.23 -13.11 9.51
N VAL A 58 -1.91 -12.04 9.93
CA VAL A 58 -3.06 -12.16 10.82
C VAL A 58 -4.22 -12.67 10.00
N LYS A 59 -4.84 -13.76 10.47
CA LYS A 59 -6.09 -14.22 9.88
C LYS A 59 -7.16 -13.18 10.19
N VAL A 60 -7.57 -12.47 9.15
CA VAL A 60 -8.67 -11.50 9.21
C VAL A 60 -9.96 -12.17 8.78
N THR A 61 -11.02 -11.96 9.54
CA THR A 61 -12.38 -12.40 9.21
C THR A 61 -13.35 -11.25 9.32
N LEU A 62 -14.40 -11.26 8.51
CA LEU A 62 -15.48 -10.29 8.53
C LEU A 62 -16.40 -10.49 9.74
N ASP A 63 -16.99 -9.40 10.23
CA ASP A 63 -17.91 -9.36 11.36
C ASP A 63 -19.36 -9.13 10.87
N PRO A 64 -20.21 -10.17 10.81
CA PRO A 64 -21.59 -10.07 10.34
C PRO A 64 -22.47 -9.13 11.17
N ASP A 65 -22.13 -8.87 12.44
CA ASP A 65 -22.92 -7.98 13.30
C ASP A 65 -22.75 -6.52 12.90
N THR A 66 -21.61 -6.19 12.27
CA THR A 66 -21.37 -4.84 11.74
C THR A 66 -21.93 -4.64 10.33
N ALA A 67 -22.15 -5.72 9.59
CA ALA A 67 -22.46 -5.67 8.17
C ALA A 67 -23.79 -4.96 7.89
N HIS A 68 -23.77 -4.06 6.89
CA HIS A 68 -24.99 -3.46 6.38
C HIS A 68 -26.00 -4.55 5.98
N PRO A 69 -27.31 -4.41 6.25
CA PRO A 69 -28.34 -5.42 5.95
C PRO A 69 -28.50 -5.84 4.48
N LEU A 70 -27.77 -5.27 3.54
CA LEU A 70 -27.75 -5.69 2.12
C LEU A 70 -26.47 -6.43 1.75
N LEU A 71 -25.54 -6.54 2.68
CA LEU A 71 -24.33 -7.31 2.55
C LEU A 71 -24.53 -8.67 3.20
N VAL A 72 -24.15 -9.71 2.47
CA VAL A 72 -24.12 -11.08 2.96
C VAL A 72 -22.66 -11.48 3.11
N VAL A 73 -22.29 -11.78 4.35
CA VAL A 73 -20.99 -12.36 4.70
C VAL A 73 -21.08 -13.87 4.50
N SER A 74 -20.04 -14.50 3.92
CA SER A 74 -19.98 -15.95 3.76
C SER A 74 -19.91 -16.68 5.10
N GLN A 75 -20.28 -17.96 5.11
CA GLN A 75 -20.32 -18.77 6.33
C GLN A 75 -18.96 -18.87 7.06
N ASP A 76 -17.87 -18.83 6.31
CA ASP A 76 -16.49 -18.85 6.82
C ASP A 76 -15.96 -17.45 7.19
N ASN A 77 -16.80 -16.42 7.09
CA ASN A 77 -16.47 -15.01 7.33
C ASN A 77 -15.29 -14.50 6.48
N SER A 78 -15.00 -15.12 5.34
CA SER A 78 -13.88 -14.74 4.48
C SER A 78 -14.30 -13.86 3.31
N SER A 79 -15.59 -13.74 2.99
CA SER A 79 -16.04 -12.93 1.86
C SER A 79 -17.33 -12.18 2.14
N VAL A 80 -17.51 -11.08 1.42
CA VAL A 80 -18.74 -10.28 1.45
C VAL A 80 -19.21 -9.95 0.04
N ARG A 81 -20.51 -10.03 -0.17
CA ARG A 81 -21.19 -9.71 -1.42
C ARG A 81 -22.47 -8.92 -1.15
N ARG A 82 -22.88 -8.07 -2.10
CA ARG A 82 -24.15 -7.32 -1.98
C ARG A 82 -25.30 -8.05 -2.65
N GLU A 83 -26.44 -8.11 -1.98
CA GLU A 83 -27.68 -8.70 -2.47
C GLU A 83 -28.75 -7.68 -2.90
N SER A 84 -29.79 -8.18 -3.58
CA SER A 84 -31.03 -7.41 -3.85
C SER A 84 -31.77 -7.11 -2.57
N GLU A 85 -31.87 -8.14 -1.71
CA GLU A 85 -32.83 -8.20 -0.63
C GLU A 85 -32.16 -7.94 0.70
N ARG A 86 -32.85 -7.14 1.52
CA ARG A 86 -32.40 -6.83 2.86
C ARG A 86 -32.52 -8.07 3.74
N GLN A 87 -31.42 -8.42 4.40
CA GLN A 87 -31.37 -9.49 5.38
C GLN A 87 -32.19 -9.10 6.62
N GLN A 88 -32.90 -10.08 7.19
CA GLN A 88 -33.70 -9.90 8.40
C GLN A 88 -32.80 -9.96 9.64
N VAL A 89 -32.02 -8.91 9.85
CA VAL A 89 -31.07 -8.78 10.97
C VAL A 89 -31.45 -7.58 11.86
N PRO A 90 -31.22 -7.66 13.18
CA PRO A 90 -31.52 -6.55 14.09
C PRO A 90 -30.69 -5.30 13.78
N ASP A 91 -31.28 -4.12 13.96
CA ASP A 91 -30.58 -2.85 13.88
C ASP A 91 -29.94 -2.51 15.22
N THR A 92 -28.68 -2.93 15.41
CA THR A 92 -27.89 -2.66 16.62
C THR A 92 -26.96 -1.46 16.39
N PRO A 93 -26.49 -0.75 17.43
CA PRO A 93 -25.54 0.35 17.28
C PRO A 93 -24.28 -0.01 16.48
N GLU A 94 -23.87 -1.27 16.54
CA GLU A 94 -22.67 -1.80 15.87
C GLU A 94 -22.85 -1.96 14.35
N ARG A 95 -24.09 -2.01 13.85
CA ARG A 95 -24.42 -2.27 12.46
C ARG A 95 -24.46 -1.01 11.61
N PHE A 96 -23.84 -1.04 10.43
CA PHE A 96 -24.04 0.01 9.43
C PHE A 96 -25.48 -0.01 8.89
N ASP A 97 -26.18 1.12 8.92
CA ASP A 97 -27.58 1.21 8.48
C ASP A 97 -27.77 1.75 7.05
N THR A 98 -26.84 2.60 6.60
CA THR A 98 -26.97 3.41 5.38
C THR A 98 -25.82 3.15 4.41
N SER A 99 -24.60 3.05 4.94
CA SER A 99 -23.41 2.80 4.12
C SER A 99 -23.21 1.30 3.95
N PHE A 100 -22.97 0.81 2.72
CA PHE A 100 -22.73 -0.61 2.43
C PHE A 100 -21.36 -1.07 2.91
N CYS A 101 -21.15 -1.01 4.22
CA CYS A 101 -19.90 -1.30 4.89
C CYS A 101 -20.02 -2.55 5.78
N VAL A 102 -18.87 -3.16 6.04
CA VAL A 102 -18.67 -4.22 7.03
C VAL A 102 -17.26 -4.08 7.63
N LEU A 103 -17.09 -4.43 8.90
CA LEU A 103 -15.78 -4.45 9.56
C LEU A 103 -15.21 -5.87 9.62
N GLY A 104 -13.89 -5.98 9.77
CA GLY A 104 -13.26 -7.22 10.23
C GLY A 104 -13.33 -7.36 11.74
N HIS A 105 -13.36 -8.59 12.28
CA HIS A 105 -13.36 -8.86 13.72
C HIS A 105 -12.09 -8.39 14.45
N ASN A 106 -10.97 -8.29 13.73
CA ASN A 106 -9.69 -8.01 14.33
C ASN A 106 -9.61 -6.56 14.81
N ASP A 107 -9.34 -6.40 16.11
CA ASP A 107 -9.03 -5.12 16.75
C ASP A 107 -7.52 -5.01 16.93
N CYS A 108 -6.87 -4.23 16.07
CA CYS A 108 -5.43 -4.01 16.10
C CYS A 108 -5.10 -2.75 16.91
N ARG A 109 -4.30 -2.89 17.97
CA ARG A 109 -3.82 -1.76 18.79
C ARG A 109 -2.33 -1.48 18.65
N GLU A 110 -1.55 -2.52 18.40
CA GLU A 110 -0.09 -2.47 18.39
C GLU A 110 0.47 -3.39 17.31
N GLY A 111 1.72 -3.15 16.90
CA GLY A 111 2.42 -4.00 15.94
C GLY A 111 2.00 -3.75 14.49
N ARG A 112 2.42 -4.68 13.61
CA ARG A 112 2.15 -4.64 12.18
C ARG A 112 1.27 -5.82 11.77
N HIS A 113 0.21 -5.53 11.02
CA HIS A 113 -0.79 -6.48 10.57
C HIS A 113 -1.01 -6.29 9.08
N CYS A 114 -0.95 -7.37 8.30
CA CYS A 114 -1.25 -7.32 6.87
C CYS A 114 -2.25 -8.42 6.51
N TRP A 115 -3.21 -8.10 5.65
CA TRP A 115 -4.14 -9.06 5.06
C TRP A 115 -4.34 -8.78 3.58
N LEU A 116 -4.59 -9.85 2.83
CA LEU A 116 -4.84 -9.78 1.40
C LEU A 116 -6.34 -9.70 1.14
N VAL A 117 -6.74 -8.69 0.38
CA VAL A 117 -8.09 -8.55 -0.17
C VAL A 117 -8.06 -8.81 -1.67
N GLU A 118 -8.91 -9.70 -2.13
CA GLU A 118 -9.11 -10.02 -3.53
C GLU A 118 -10.53 -9.62 -3.95
N VAL A 119 -10.64 -8.86 -5.04
CA VAL A 119 -11.90 -8.43 -5.63
C VAL A 119 -12.23 -9.38 -6.77
N GLU A 120 -13.37 -10.07 -6.65
CA GLU A 120 -13.78 -11.08 -7.61
C GLU A 120 -15.16 -10.77 -8.19
N GLY A 121 -15.41 -11.20 -9.43
CA GLY A 121 -16.74 -11.16 -10.03
C GLY A 121 -16.75 -10.77 -11.50
N LYS A 122 -17.95 -10.66 -12.06
CA LYS A 122 -18.15 -10.46 -13.50
C LYS A 122 -18.16 -8.99 -13.93
N ARG A 123 -18.24 -8.06 -12.97
CA ARG A 123 -18.45 -6.62 -13.20
C ARG A 123 -17.33 -5.75 -12.63
N LEU A 124 -16.10 -6.25 -12.62
CA LEU A 124 -14.97 -5.57 -11.97
C LEU A 124 -14.75 -4.14 -12.50
N LYS A 125 -14.83 -3.92 -13.81
CA LYS A 125 -14.64 -2.60 -14.43
C LYS A 125 -15.69 -1.57 -14.02
N ASP A 126 -16.95 -2.00 -13.94
CA ASP A 126 -18.10 -1.14 -13.61
C ASP A 126 -18.52 -1.37 -12.15
N SER A 127 -17.55 -1.34 -11.25
CA SER A 127 -17.77 -1.59 -9.83
C SER A 127 -17.44 -0.39 -8.96
N TRP A 128 -18.03 -0.42 -7.76
CA TRP A 128 -17.74 0.51 -6.69
C TRP A 128 -17.53 -0.27 -5.40
N TRP A 129 -16.31 -0.17 -4.89
CA TRP A 129 -15.87 -0.78 -3.64
C TRP A 129 -14.75 0.04 -3.02
N ALA A 130 -14.52 -0.14 -1.73
CA ALA A 130 -13.36 0.41 -1.04
C ALA A 130 -12.84 -0.57 0.00
N VAL A 131 -11.53 -0.52 0.25
CA VAL A 131 -10.85 -1.36 1.24
C VAL A 131 -9.89 -0.50 2.05
N GLY A 132 -9.78 -0.80 3.34
CA GLY A 132 -8.89 -0.07 4.22
C GLY A 132 -9.06 -0.45 5.68
N VAL A 133 -8.87 0.54 6.53
CA VAL A 133 -9.00 0.41 7.98
C VAL A 133 -9.78 1.59 8.55
N THR A 134 -10.34 1.37 9.74
CA THR A 134 -11.05 2.41 10.47
C THR A 134 -10.84 2.29 11.97
N ARG A 135 -11.05 3.37 12.71
CA ARG A 135 -11.18 3.31 14.18
C ARG A 135 -12.38 2.44 14.55
N ALA A 136 -12.25 1.64 15.60
CA ALA A 136 -13.36 0.83 16.09
C ALA A 136 -14.59 1.68 16.49
N SER A 137 -14.37 2.94 16.88
CA SER A 137 -15.39 3.92 17.26
C SER A 137 -16.08 4.63 16.08
N VAL A 138 -15.74 4.29 14.83
CA VAL A 138 -16.30 4.96 13.64
C VAL A 138 -17.82 5.04 13.71
N GLU A 139 -18.38 6.18 13.30
CA GLU A 139 -19.83 6.35 13.17
C GLU A 139 -20.39 5.31 12.21
N ARG A 140 -21.51 4.67 12.59
CA ARG A 140 -22.12 3.58 11.81
C ARG A 140 -23.53 3.89 11.37
N LYS A 141 -24.12 4.99 11.88
CA LYS A 141 -25.48 5.39 11.58
C LYS A 141 -25.50 6.57 10.63
N GLY A 142 -26.49 6.54 9.74
CA GLY A 142 -26.65 7.54 8.70
C GLY A 142 -25.49 7.59 7.70
N LYS A 143 -25.39 8.73 7.01
CA LYS A 143 -24.36 8.95 6.01
C LYS A 143 -23.03 9.29 6.67
N ILE A 144 -22.06 8.38 6.55
CA ILE A 144 -20.71 8.57 7.07
C ILE A 144 -19.84 9.32 6.05
N ASN A 145 -18.94 10.17 6.55
CA ASN A 145 -17.93 10.82 5.71
C ASN A 145 -16.65 9.98 5.72
N MET A 146 -16.25 9.44 4.56
CA MET A 146 -15.12 8.53 4.46
C MET A 146 -13.82 9.33 4.31
N SER A 147 -13.21 9.69 5.42
CA SER A 147 -11.96 10.46 5.43
C SER A 147 -11.10 10.15 6.67
N PRO A 148 -9.81 10.53 6.68
CA PRO A 148 -8.92 10.29 7.81
C PRO A 148 -9.37 11.06 9.05
N ARG A 149 -10.05 12.20 8.85
CA ARG A 149 -10.63 13.01 9.94
C ARG A 149 -11.66 12.21 10.73
N GLU A 150 -12.50 11.46 10.04
CA GLU A 150 -13.52 10.58 10.65
C GLU A 150 -12.95 9.20 11.01
N GLY A 151 -11.63 9.03 10.95
CA GLY A 151 -10.96 7.79 11.32
C GLY A 151 -11.12 6.67 10.29
N ILE A 152 -11.21 6.99 8.99
CA ILE A 152 -11.18 6.03 7.89
C ILE A 152 -9.96 6.28 7.00
N TRP A 153 -9.16 5.24 6.77
CA TRP A 153 -8.00 5.26 5.87
C TRP A 153 -8.17 4.13 4.87
N ALA A 154 -8.52 4.47 3.63
CA ALA A 154 -8.90 3.51 2.60
C ALA A 154 -8.52 3.98 1.19
N VAL A 155 -8.51 3.02 0.27
CA VAL A 155 -8.56 3.27 -1.18
C VAL A 155 -9.94 2.89 -1.70
N GLU A 156 -10.49 3.72 -2.58
CA GLU A 156 -11.77 3.52 -3.23
C GLU A 156 -11.57 3.32 -4.72
N TYR A 157 -12.24 2.31 -5.28
CA TYR A 157 -12.40 2.12 -6.70
C TYR A 157 -13.81 2.54 -7.12
N TYR A 158 -13.89 3.42 -8.11
CA TYR A 158 -15.16 3.85 -8.70
C TYR A 158 -14.95 4.23 -10.16
N ASN A 159 -15.76 3.67 -11.07
CA ASN A 159 -15.73 3.96 -12.52
C ASN A 159 -14.32 3.88 -13.13
N ASP A 160 -13.62 2.76 -12.94
CA ASP A 160 -12.25 2.54 -13.46
C ASP A 160 -11.19 3.52 -12.97
N HIS A 161 -11.44 4.14 -11.82
CA HIS A 161 -10.48 5.00 -11.14
C HIS A 161 -10.29 4.53 -9.71
N LEU A 162 -9.02 4.35 -9.32
CA LEU A 162 -8.64 4.18 -7.93
C LEU A 162 -8.26 5.54 -7.35
N LYS A 163 -8.67 5.82 -6.12
CA LYS A 163 -8.26 7.02 -5.36
C LYS A 163 -8.05 6.67 -3.90
N SER A 164 -7.17 7.39 -3.21
CA SER A 164 -7.12 7.34 -1.76
C SER A 164 -8.15 8.28 -1.15
N LEU A 165 -8.77 7.85 -0.05
CA LEU A 165 -9.74 8.64 0.69
C LEU A 165 -9.04 9.62 1.63
N THR A 166 -8.06 10.37 1.13
CA THR A 166 -7.52 11.56 1.78
C THR A 166 -8.54 12.69 1.78
N SER A 167 -8.23 13.82 2.43
CA SER A 167 -9.10 15.00 2.46
C SER A 167 -8.34 16.21 1.89
N PRO A 168 -8.56 16.60 0.62
CA PRO A 168 -9.48 16.00 -0.37
C PRO A 168 -8.96 14.65 -0.93
N PRO A 169 -9.83 13.82 -1.54
CA PRO A 169 -9.42 12.54 -2.12
C PRO A 169 -8.32 12.71 -3.18
N THR A 170 -7.32 11.82 -3.18
CA THR A 170 -6.18 11.87 -4.10
C THR A 170 -6.33 10.79 -5.18
N PRO A 171 -6.47 11.16 -6.47
CA PRO A 171 -6.50 10.19 -7.57
C PRO A 171 -5.20 9.38 -7.65
N LEU A 172 -5.31 8.08 -7.93
CA LEU A 172 -4.18 7.17 -8.09
C LEU A 172 -4.09 6.71 -9.55
N SER A 173 -3.03 7.12 -10.23
CA SER A 173 -2.78 6.78 -11.63
C SER A 173 -2.16 5.40 -11.76
N LEU A 174 -2.99 4.36 -11.76
CA LEU A 174 -2.57 2.97 -11.92
C LEU A 174 -3.17 2.35 -13.20
N SER A 175 -2.35 1.62 -13.95
CA SER A 175 -2.79 0.82 -15.09
C SER A 175 -1.88 -0.40 -15.25
N PRO A 176 -2.40 -1.63 -15.13
CA PRO A 176 -3.78 -1.98 -14.78
C PRO A 176 -4.10 -1.68 -13.30
N ILE A 177 -5.38 -1.54 -12.97
CA ILE A 177 -5.83 -1.41 -11.58
C ILE A 177 -5.79 -2.79 -10.92
N PRO A 178 -5.13 -2.94 -9.75
CA PRO A 178 -5.03 -4.23 -9.07
C PRO A 178 -6.38 -4.70 -8.52
N THR A 179 -6.66 -5.98 -8.68
CA THR A 179 -7.79 -6.67 -8.05
C THR A 179 -7.37 -7.38 -6.75
N ARG A 180 -6.07 -7.49 -6.50
CA ARG A 180 -5.49 -8.12 -5.29
C ARG A 180 -4.64 -7.08 -4.58
N ILE A 181 -5.08 -6.68 -3.38
CA ILE A 181 -4.49 -5.59 -2.62
C ILE A 181 -4.14 -6.09 -1.23
N TRP A 182 -2.87 -5.97 -0.87
CA TRP A 182 -2.44 -6.04 0.51
C TRP A 182 -2.81 -4.75 1.24
N VAL A 183 -3.52 -4.89 2.35
CA VAL A 183 -3.73 -3.81 3.31
C VAL A 183 -2.83 -4.08 4.50
N CYS A 184 -1.89 -3.18 4.75
CA CYS A 184 -0.91 -3.29 5.82
C CYS A 184 -1.06 -2.14 6.80
N LEU A 185 -1.42 -2.47 8.03
CA LEU A 185 -1.53 -1.57 9.16
C LEU A 185 -0.26 -1.68 10.01
N ASP A 186 0.43 -0.56 10.22
CA ASP A 186 1.54 -0.44 11.15
C ASP A 186 1.13 0.50 12.29
N CYS A 187 0.63 -0.07 13.38
CA CYS A 187 0.19 0.68 14.55
C CYS A 187 1.36 1.40 15.22
N THR A 188 2.55 0.79 15.19
CA THR A 188 3.77 1.34 15.80
C THR A 188 4.29 2.56 15.06
N GLN A 189 4.26 2.54 13.73
CA GLN A 189 4.74 3.64 12.89
C GLN A 189 3.65 4.64 12.48
N GLY A 190 2.39 4.37 12.83
CA GLY A 190 1.27 5.21 12.41
C GLY A 190 1.09 5.18 10.89
N GLN A 191 1.10 4.00 10.28
CA GLN A 191 1.00 3.87 8.81
C GLN A 191 -0.10 2.90 8.37
N VAL A 192 -0.70 3.21 7.23
CA VAL A 192 -1.62 2.31 6.51
C VAL A 192 -1.19 2.27 5.05
N SER A 193 -0.65 1.14 4.61
CA SER A 193 -0.13 0.94 3.26
C SER A 193 -1.02 0.01 2.45
N PHE A 194 -1.18 0.35 1.18
CA PHE A 194 -1.86 -0.44 0.17
C PHE A 194 -0.82 -0.86 -0.87
N ILE A 195 -0.71 -2.16 -1.11
CA ILE A 195 0.32 -2.72 -2.00
C ILE A 195 -0.36 -3.64 -2.99
N ASN A 196 -0.01 -3.52 -4.27
CA ASN A 196 -0.46 -4.44 -5.31
C ASN A 196 0.15 -5.82 -5.03
N ALA A 197 -0.71 -6.81 -4.79
CA ALA A 197 -0.27 -8.13 -4.37
C ALA A 197 0.40 -8.95 -5.48
N ASP A 198 0.21 -8.58 -6.74
CA ASP A 198 0.72 -9.33 -7.89
C ASP A 198 2.15 -8.94 -8.26
N ASN A 199 2.54 -7.69 -7.99
CA ASN A 199 3.87 -7.18 -8.34
C ASN A 199 4.62 -6.50 -7.18
N GLY A 200 4.00 -6.39 -6.00
CA GLY A 200 4.60 -5.78 -4.80
C GLY A 200 4.74 -4.26 -4.85
N VAL A 201 4.21 -3.60 -5.88
CA VAL A 201 4.31 -2.14 -6.02
C VAL A 201 3.35 -1.45 -5.04
N GLU A 202 3.85 -0.45 -4.33
CA GLU A 202 3.04 0.40 -3.45
C GLU A 202 1.99 1.16 -4.27
N ILE A 203 0.72 1.02 -3.86
CA ILE A 203 -0.42 1.75 -4.41
C ILE A 203 -0.51 3.13 -3.75
N PHE A 204 -0.50 3.13 -2.42
CA PHE A 204 -0.59 4.34 -1.60
C PHE A 204 -0.25 4.01 -0.14
N THR A 205 0.33 4.97 0.59
CA THR A 205 0.54 4.87 2.04
C THR A 205 0.06 6.14 2.75
N PHE A 206 -0.81 5.97 3.73
CA PHE A 206 -1.09 7.01 4.73
C PHE A 206 0.02 6.97 5.78
N THR A 207 0.68 8.11 6.01
CA THR A 207 1.75 8.27 7.01
C THR A 207 1.32 9.22 8.12
N ALA A 208 2.05 9.19 9.25
CA ALA A 208 1.78 10.02 10.43
C ALA A 208 0.32 9.92 10.91
N VAL A 209 -0.25 8.72 10.83
CA VAL A 209 -1.62 8.45 11.24
C VAL A 209 -1.69 8.46 12.77
N SER A 210 -2.51 9.37 13.32
CA SER A 210 -2.84 9.35 14.75
C SER A 210 -4.04 8.44 15.00
N PHE A 211 -3.78 7.26 15.54
CA PHE A 211 -4.84 6.33 15.96
C PHE A 211 -5.49 6.71 17.30
N ASN A 212 -5.00 7.75 18.00
CA ASN A 212 -5.54 8.27 19.26
C ASN A 212 -5.67 7.22 20.38
N GLY A 213 -4.84 6.16 20.37
CA GLY A 213 -4.93 5.06 21.33
C GLY A 213 -6.14 4.14 21.12
N GLU A 214 -6.88 4.31 20.04
CA GLU A 214 -8.05 3.50 19.70
C GLU A 214 -7.64 2.23 18.93
N SER A 215 -8.43 1.16 19.06
CA SER A 215 -8.24 0.00 18.19
C SER A 215 -8.65 0.30 16.77
N ILE A 216 -7.92 -0.27 15.84
CA ILE A 216 -8.12 -0.13 14.40
C ILE A 216 -8.64 -1.46 13.86
N ARG A 217 -9.71 -1.40 13.08
CA ARG A 217 -10.36 -2.55 12.47
C ARG A 217 -10.23 -2.50 10.96
N PRO A 218 -10.11 -3.66 10.28
CA PRO A 218 -10.30 -3.76 8.84
C PRO A 218 -11.67 -3.20 8.44
N TRP A 219 -11.72 -2.47 7.34
CA TRP A 219 -12.92 -1.79 6.85
C TRP A 219 -13.11 -2.05 5.36
N PHE A 220 -14.33 -2.41 4.99
CA PHE A 220 -14.70 -2.78 3.62
C PHE A 220 -16.00 -2.10 3.24
N LEU A 221 -16.08 -1.59 2.01
CA LEU A 221 -17.29 -1.07 1.40
C LEU A 221 -17.55 -1.77 0.07
N LEU A 222 -18.80 -2.18 -0.17
CA LEU A 222 -19.20 -2.86 -1.38
C LEU A 222 -20.56 -2.37 -1.90
N TRP A 223 -20.55 -1.51 -2.92
CA TRP A 223 -21.77 -0.97 -3.50
C TRP A 223 -22.25 -1.74 -4.74
N THR A 224 -21.35 -2.32 -5.54
CA THR A 224 -21.75 -3.02 -6.76
C THR A 224 -22.13 -4.48 -6.50
N ARG A 225 -23.23 -4.93 -7.11
CA ARG A 225 -23.65 -6.34 -7.08
C ARG A 225 -22.95 -7.16 -8.17
N GLY A 226 -22.86 -8.47 -7.96
CA GLY A 226 -22.20 -9.39 -8.89
C GLY A 226 -20.67 -9.34 -8.82
N ILE A 227 -20.16 -8.68 -7.77
CA ILE A 227 -18.78 -8.77 -7.30
C ILE A 227 -18.78 -9.12 -5.80
N GLN A 228 -17.63 -9.55 -5.30
CA GLN A 228 -17.38 -9.86 -3.89
C GLN A 228 -15.98 -9.41 -3.49
N LEU A 229 -15.82 -9.08 -2.21
CA LEU A 229 -14.52 -8.87 -1.59
C LEU A 229 -14.17 -10.12 -0.78
N CYS A 230 -13.02 -10.71 -1.05
CA CYS A 230 -12.54 -11.95 -0.45
C CYS A 230 -11.25 -11.69 0.33
N LEU A 231 -11.27 -12.01 1.62
CA LEU A 231 -10.09 -12.12 2.47
C LEU A 231 -9.41 -13.45 2.16
N ARG A 232 -8.12 -13.38 1.82
CA ARG A 232 -7.33 -14.56 1.50
C ARG A 232 -6.33 -14.82 2.61
N ASP A 233 -6.30 -16.05 3.09
CA ASP A 233 -5.22 -16.53 3.95
C ASP A 233 -3.92 -16.48 3.16
N SER A 234 -3.00 -15.65 3.62
CA SER A 234 -1.76 -15.39 2.93
C SER A 234 -0.61 -15.80 3.83
N THR A 235 -0.14 -17.04 3.72
CA THR A 235 1.29 -17.26 3.93
C THR A 235 1.99 -16.41 2.87
N PRO A 236 2.90 -15.47 3.23
CA PRO A 236 3.62 -14.70 2.23
C PRO A 236 4.29 -15.70 1.27
N LYS A 237 3.86 -15.73 0.01
CA LYS A 237 4.72 -16.29 -1.02
C LYS A 237 5.91 -15.35 -1.06
N THR A 238 7.07 -15.84 -0.63
CA THR A 238 8.36 -15.18 -0.79
C THR A 238 8.38 -14.50 -2.15
N LEU A 239 8.42 -13.17 -2.16
CA LEU A 239 8.71 -12.41 -3.36
C LEU A 239 10.03 -12.97 -3.91
N SER A 240 9.97 -13.68 -5.03
CA SER A 240 11.15 -14.27 -5.65
C SER A 240 12.17 -13.15 -5.90
N PRO A 241 13.40 -13.22 -5.34
CA PRO A 241 14.43 -12.24 -5.60
C PRO A 241 15.04 -12.52 -6.97
N ALA A 242 14.31 -12.21 -8.03
CA ALA A 242 14.74 -12.49 -9.40
C ALA A 242 14.44 -11.33 -10.36
N LEU A 243 14.57 -10.08 -9.92
CA LEU A 243 14.71 -8.93 -10.82
C LEU A 243 15.62 -7.87 -10.17
N LEU A 244 16.91 -8.20 -10.04
CA LEU A 244 17.97 -7.18 -10.04
C LEU A 244 18.83 -7.42 -11.28
N PRO A 245 18.94 -6.47 -12.23
CA PRO A 245 19.88 -6.59 -13.34
C PRO A 245 21.31 -6.72 -12.79
N GLY A 246 21.99 -7.77 -13.23
CA GLY A 246 23.27 -8.21 -12.68
C GLY A 246 24.34 -7.12 -12.70
N LYS A 247 25.05 -6.99 -11.57
CA LYS A 247 26.41 -6.45 -11.58
C LYS A 247 27.31 -7.46 -12.30
N ALA A 248 27.73 -7.11 -13.50
CA ALA A 248 28.86 -7.77 -14.13
C ALA A 248 30.09 -7.55 -13.24
N SER A 249 30.57 -8.63 -12.62
CA SER A 249 31.81 -8.66 -11.86
C SER A 249 32.99 -8.61 -12.84
N CYS A 250 33.75 -7.53 -12.84
CA CYS A 250 35.05 -7.45 -13.49
C CYS A 250 36.03 -8.39 -12.75
N SER A 251 36.40 -9.51 -13.38
CA SER A 251 37.49 -10.36 -12.93
C SER A 251 38.84 -9.69 -13.20
N ARG A 252 39.58 -9.40 -12.13
CA ARG A 252 40.99 -8.99 -12.17
C ARG A 252 41.88 -10.25 -12.21
N PRO A 253 42.91 -10.33 -13.08
CA PRO A 253 43.84 -11.46 -13.05
C PRO A 253 44.91 -11.27 -11.96
N SER A 254 45.25 -12.37 -11.29
CA SER A 254 46.31 -12.47 -10.28
C SER A 254 47.72 -12.36 -10.90
N PRO A 255 48.72 -11.82 -10.19
CA PRO A 255 50.09 -11.74 -10.68
C PRO A 255 50.87 -13.05 -10.49
N HIS A 256 51.70 -13.36 -11.49
CA HIS A 256 52.62 -14.50 -11.53
C HIS A 256 53.69 -14.42 -10.42
N THR A 257 54.04 -15.59 -9.85
CA THR A 257 55.28 -15.81 -9.09
C THR A 257 56.22 -16.67 -9.97
N PRO A 258 57.53 -16.35 -10.08
CA PRO A 258 58.43 -17.06 -10.98
C PRO A 258 58.98 -18.38 -10.38
N CYS A 259 59.21 -19.37 -11.24
CA CYS A 259 59.86 -20.65 -10.92
C CYS A 259 61.36 -20.47 -10.64
N PRO A 260 61.96 -21.30 -9.76
CA PRO A 260 63.41 -21.37 -9.60
C PRO A 260 64.07 -22.26 -10.69
N ALA A 261 65.31 -21.91 -11.00
CA ALA A 261 66.17 -22.55 -11.98
C ALA A 261 66.60 -23.98 -11.59
N GLU A 262 66.77 -24.85 -12.58
CA GLU A 262 67.56 -26.07 -12.48
C GLU A 262 68.88 -25.94 -13.25
N PRO A 263 69.96 -26.62 -12.80
CA PRO A 263 71.29 -26.48 -13.37
C PRO A 263 71.52 -27.43 -14.55
N SER A 264 72.40 -27.00 -15.44
CA SER A 264 73.00 -27.81 -16.49
C SER A 264 73.83 -28.97 -15.92
N PRO A 265 74.01 -30.03 -16.73
CA PRO A 265 75.38 -30.46 -16.98
C PRO A 265 75.70 -30.79 -18.45
N SER A 266 76.99 -30.60 -18.74
CA SER A 266 77.86 -31.16 -19.81
C SER A 266 77.36 -32.45 -20.48
N SER A 267 77.56 -32.68 -21.78
CA SER A 267 78.78 -32.54 -22.61
C SER A 267 78.44 -32.35 -24.08
#